data_AF-A0A7L6N6L1-F1
#
_entry.id   AF-A0A7L6N6L1-F1
#
_cell.length_a   1.000
_cell.length_b   1.000
_cell.length_c   1.000
_cell.angle_alpha   90.00
_cell.angle_beta   90.00
_cell.angle_gamma   90.00
#
_symmetry.space_group_name_H-M   'P 1'
#
loop_
_entity.id
_entity.type
_entity.pdbx_description
1 polymer ?
#
loop_
_entity_poly.entity_id
_entity_poly.type
_entity_poly.pdbx_seq_one_letter_code
_entity_poly.pdbx_strand_id
1 'polypeptide(L)'
;MKTASKVLGIISFVLTIFIVIFMISSLMMPSTGGDGWEDLGLLLMAIVFIVIALILTIPMLIFLKKLKQDNMNFYLKSQIALIVVSIINFIFTILRI
;
A
#
# COMPACT_ATOMS: atom_id res chain seq x y z
N MET A 1 -19.34 3.85 -14.67
CA MET A 1 -17.87 4.02 -14.57
C MET A 1 -17.42 4.98 -13.48
N LYS A 2 -18.05 6.15 -13.26
CA LYS A 2 -17.70 7.07 -12.15
C LYS A 2 -17.76 6.43 -10.75
N THR A 3 -18.68 5.49 -10.53
CA THR A 3 -18.79 4.76 -9.27
C THR A 3 -17.62 3.79 -9.07
N ALA A 4 -17.13 3.16 -10.14
CA ALA A 4 -16.04 2.19 -10.07
C ALA A 4 -14.70 2.86 -9.69
N SER A 5 -14.38 4.03 -10.28
CA SER A 5 -13.17 4.78 -9.91
C SER A 5 -13.22 5.28 -8.46
N LYS A 6 -14.41 5.69 -7.98
CA LYS A 6 -14.60 6.05 -6.57
C LYS A 6 -14.40 4.87 -5.64
N VAL A 7 -14.99 3.72 -5.94
CA VAL A 7 -14.84 2.49 -5.14
C VAL A 7 -13.38 2.06 -5.08
N LEU A 8 -12.68 2.05 -6.23
CA LEU A 8 -11.25 1.73 -6.27
C LEU A 8 -10.41 2.72 -5.47
N GLY A 9 -10.71 4.02 -5.55
CA GLY A 9 -10.05 5.03 -4.72
C GLY A 9 -10.28 4.83 -3.22
N ILE A 10 -11.50 4.44 -2.82
CA ILE A 10 -11.81 4.11 -1.42
C ILE A 10 -11.01 2.88 -0.98
N ILE A 11 -10.96 1.83 -1.81
CA ILE A 11 -10.19 0.62 -1.52
C ILE A 11 -8.70 0.96 -1.34
N SER A 12 -8.10 1.69 -2.29
CA SER A 12 -6.69 2.11 -2.19
C SER A 12 -6.44 2.97 -0.95
N PHE A 13 -7.37 3.86 -0.59
CA PHE A 13 -7.27 4.70 0.60
C PHE A 13 -7.34 3.88 1.90
N VAL A 14 -8.29 2.94 2.01
CA VAL A 14 -8.42 2.06 3.18
C VAL A 14 -7.19 1.17 3.32
N LEU A 15 -6.67 0.62 2.22
CA LEU A 15 -5.43 -0.15 2.24
C LEU A 15 -4.23 0.71 2.68
N THR A 16 -4.17 1.96 2.25
CA THR A 16 -3.11 2.89 2.68
C THR A 16 -3.16 3.10 4.18
N ILE A 17 -4.34 3.36 4.75
CA ILE A 17 -4.52 3.49 6.20
C ILE A 17 -4.09 2.20 6.91
N PHE A 18 -4.47 1.05 6.38
CA PHE A 18 -4.11 -0.23 6.98
C PHE A 18 -2.59 -0.44 7.02
N ILE A 19 -1.86 -0.12 5.94
CA ILE A 19 -0.40 -0.22 5.92
C ILE A 19 0.23 0.76 6.92
N VAL A 20 -0.30 1.98 7.04
CA VAL A 20 0.19 2.96 8.04
C VAL A 20 0.00 2.43 9.46
N ILE A 21 -1.18 1.89 9.78
CA ILE A 21 -1.45 1.30 11.10
C ILE A 21 -0.51 0.12 11.35
N PHE A 22 -0.33 -0.75 10.36
CA PHE A 22 0.60 -1.88 10.45
C PHE A 22 2.04 -1.40 10.73
N MET A 23 2.51 -0.40 10.00
CA MET A 23 3.84 0.17 10.19
C MET A 23 4.02 0.74 11.60
N ILE A 24 3.04 1.50 12.10
CA ILE A 24 3.04 2.03 13.48
C ILE A 24 3.06 0.89 14.50
N SER A 25 2.24 -0.14 14.32
CA SER A 25 2.21 -1.30 15.23
C SER A 25 3.55 -2.04 15.27
N SER A 26 4.21 -2.17 14.11
CA SER A 26 5.53 -2.79 14.02
C SER A 26 6.57 -1.98 14.81
N LEU A 27 6.53 -0.65 14.74
CA LEU A 27 7.43 0.25 15.47
C LEU A 27 7.28 0.16 16.99
N MET A 28 6.09 -0.17 17.48
CA MET A 28 5.79 -0.27 18.91
C MET A 28 6.14 -1.64 19.51
N MET A 29 6.35 -2.67 18.67
CA MET A 29 6.81 -3.97 19.18
C MET A 29 8.27 -3.85 19.63
N PRO A 30 8.59 -4.15 20.91
CA PRO A 30 9.96 -4.12 21.39
C PRO A 30 10.82 -5.08 20.56
N SER A 31 12.06 -4.68 20.27
CA SER A 31 13.06 -5.58 19.68
C SER A 31 13.49 -6.59 20.75
N THR A 32 12.61 -7.50 21.13
CA THR A 32 12.99 -8.68 21.91
C THR A 32 13.93 -9.47 21.02
N GLY A 33 15.17 -9.68 21.45
CA GLY A 33 16.21 -10.37 20.69
C GLY A 33 15.96 -11.87 20.49
N GLY A 34 14.72 -12.24 20.18
CA GLY A 34 14.26 -13.61 19.98
C GLY A 34 13.63 -13.75 18.60
N ASP A 35 14.26 -14.60 17.80
CA ASP A 35 13.78 -15.26 16.59
C ASP A 35 13.46 -14.38 15.36
N GLY A 36 14.38 -14.40 14.38
CA GLY A 36 14.23 -13.78 13.05
C GLY A 36 13.05 -14.27 12.20
N TRP A 37 12.16 -15.09 12.76
CA TRP A 37 10.86 -15.45 12.18
C TRP A 37 9.89 -14.26 12.17
N GLU A 38 9.91 -13.40 13.20
CA GLU A 38 9.05 -12.20 13.24
C GLU A 38 9.45 -11.22 12.15
N ASP A 39 10.76 -10.98 12.00
CA ASP A 39 11.37 -10.17 10.96
C ASP A 39 11.07 -10.70 9.55
N LEU A 40 11.19 -12.02 9.34
CA LEU A 40 10.79 -12.66 8.09
C LEU A 40 9.29 -12.47 7.79
N GLY A 41 8.43 -12.58 8.82
CA GLY A 41 6.99 -12.35 8.71
C GLY A 41 6.65 -10.92 8.29
N LEU A 42 7.31 -9.92 8.90
CA LEU A 42 7.18 -8.52 8.51
C LEU A 42 7.62 -8.29 7.05
N LEU A 43 8.73 -8.90 6.63
CA LEU A 43 9.23 -8.79 5.25
C LEU A 43 8.24 -9.38 4.25
N LEU A 44 7.69 -10.57 4.53
CA LEU A 44 6.68 -11.20 3.67
C LEU A 44 5.43 -10.33 3.55
N MET A 45 4.95 -9.76 4.66
CA MET A 45 3.80 -8.85 4.65
C MET A 45 4.09 -7.58 3.83
N ALA A 46 5.28 -6.99 3.95
CA ALA A 46 5.68 -5.85 3.14
C ALA A 46 5.70 -6.16 1.64
N ILE A 47 6.17 -7.35 1.24
CA ILE A 47 6.14 -7.83 -0.14
C ILE A 47 4.69 -7.97 -0.63
N VAL A 48 3.80 -8.57 0.17
CA VAL A 48 2.38 -8.72 -0.18
C VAL A 48 1.72 -7.37 -0.44
N PHE A 49 1.98 -6.36 0.39
CA PHE A 49 1.43 -5.01 0.17
C PHE A 49 1.92 -4.37 -1.12
N ILE A 50 3.21 -4.52 -1.46
CA ILE A 50 3.74 -4.06 -2.75
C ILE A 50 3.04 -4.76 -3.92
N VAL A 51 2.87 -6.08 -3.85
CA VAL A 51 2.20 -6.83 -4.91
C VAL A 51 0.75 -6.36 -5.08
N ILE A 52 0.02 -6.15 -3.99
CA ILE A 52 -1.35 -5.61 -4.03
C ILE A 52 -1.36 -4.21 -4.65
N ALA A 53 -0.42 -3.33 -4.27
CA ALA A 53 -0.31 -1.99 -4.84
C ALA A 53 -0.04 -2.05 -6.36
N LEU A 54 0.84 -2.95 -6.81
CA LEU A 54 1.11 -3.15 -8.24
C LEU A 54 -0.12 -3.66 -8.99
N ILE A 55 -0.85 -4.64 -8.46
CA ILE A 55 -2.09 -5.17 -9.06
C ILE A 55 -3.12 -4.05 -9.21
N LEU A 56 -3.31 -3.22 -8.17
CA LEU A 56 -4.23 -2.08 -8.20
C LEU A 56 -3.77 -0.94 -9.14
N THR A 57 -2.52 -0.95 -9.58
CA THR A 57 -2.01 0.01 -10.56
C THR A 57 -2.50 -0.33 -11.98
N ILE A 58 -2.78 -1.60 -12.28
CA ILE A 58 -3.30 -2.04 -13.59
C ILE A 58 -4.64 -1.34 -13.93
N PRO A 59 -5.69 -1.41 -13.09
CA PRO A 59 -6.93 -0.69 -13.35
C PRO A 59 -6.71 0.83 -13.43
N MET A 60 -5.80 1.41 -12.63
CA MET A 60 -5.43 2.82 -12.73
C MET A 60 -4.92 3.20 -14.13
N LEU A 61 -4.00 2.42 -14.70
CA LEU A 61 -3.48 2.67 -16.05
C LEU A 61 -4.57 2.51 -17.13
N ILE A 62 -5.44 1.51 -16.99
CA ILE A 62 -6.57 1.28 -17.91
C ILE A 62 -7.53 2.47 -17.87
N PHE A 63 -7.87 2.96 -16.68
CA PHE A 63 -8.75 4.11 -16.53
C PHE A 63 -8.10 5.40 -17.01
N LEU A 64 -6.79 5.60 -16.77
CA LEU A 64 -6.06 6.79 -17.21
C LEU A 64 -6.08 6.94 -18.74
N LYS A 65 -5.99 5.82 -19.47
CA LYS A 65 -6.06 5.79 -20.94
C LYS A 65 -7.48 6.03 -21.48
N LYS A 66 -8.53 5.75 -20.71
CA LYS A 66 -9.93 5.74 -21.19
C LYS A 66 -10.82 6.86 -20.63
N LEU A 67 -10.46 7.53 -19.54
CA LEU A 67 -11.32 8.51 -18.86
C LEU A 67 -10.68 9.90 -18.79
N LYS A 68 -11.50 10.95 -18.94
CA LYS A 68 -11.09 12.34 -18.65
C LYS A 68 -10.66 12.47 -17.18
N GLN A 69 -9.51 13.10 -16.98
CA GLN A 69 -8.72 13.19 -15.74
C GLN A 69 -9.53 13.63 -14.51
N ASP A 70 -10.55 14.48 -14.70
CA ASP A 70 -11.35 15.08 -13.62
C ASP A 70 -12.07 14.06 -12.72
N ASN A 71 -12.49 12.91 -13.25
CA ASN A 71 -13.19 11.89 -12.45
C ASN A 71 -12.24 10.82 -11.84
N MET A 72 -10.94 10.94 -12.09
CA MET A 72 -9.91 9.99 -11.64
C MET A 72 -8.96 10.54 -10.59
N ASN A 73 -8.94 11.86 -10.37
CA ASN A 73 -8.00 12.51 -9.46
C ASN A 73 -7.97 11.88 -8.06
N PHE A 74 -9.12 11.47 -7.51
CA PHE A 74 -9.16 10.80 -6.20
C PHE A 74 -8.50 9.42 -6.21
N TYR A 75 -8.80 8.61 -7.22
CA TYR A 75 -8.21 7.27 -7.36
C TYR A 75 -6.71 7.33 -7.63
N LEU A 76 -6.26 8.26 -8.49
CA LEU A 76 -4.84 8.46 -8.76
C LEU A 76 -4.08 8.86 -7.49
N LYS A 77 -4.58 9.83 -6.72
CA LYS A 77 -3.94 10.29 -5.49
C LYS A 77 -3.86 9.17 -4.44
N SER A 78 -4.96 8.44 -4.22
CA SER A 78 -4.99 7.33 -3.27
C SER A 78 -4.09 6.17 -3.70
N GLN A 79 -4.00 5.88 -5.00
CA GLN A 79 -3.10 4.85 -5.52
C GLN A 79 -1.62 5.26 -5.42
N ILE A 80 -1.28 6.51 -5.72
CA ILE A 80 0.07 7.03 -5.51
C ILE A 80 0.44 6.98 -4.02
N ALA A 81 -0.47 7.38 -3.13
CA ALA A 81 -0.24 7.29 -1.69
C ALA A 81 -0.02 5.83 -1.25
N LEU A 82 -0.81 4.88 -1.76
CA LEU A 82 -0.65 3.45 -1.49
C LEU A 82 0.73 2.95 -1.92
N ILE A 83 1.17 3.30 -3.13
CA ILE A 83 2.49 2.90 -3.66
C ILE A 83 3.60 3.48 -2.79
N VAL A 84 3.56 4.78 -2.49
CA VAL A 84 4.57 5.46 -1.68
C VAL A 84 4.66 4.85 -0.29
N VAL A 85 3.52 4.66 0.39
CA VAL A 85 3.48 4.05 1.72
C VAL A 85 3.97 2.59 1.68
N SER A 86 3.63 1.83 0.65
CA SER A 86 4.12 0.46 0.48
C SER A 86 5.64 0.40 0.31
N ILE A 87 6.21 1.32 -0.48
CA ILE A 87 7.67 1.44 -0.66
C ILE A 87 8.34 1.82 0.64
N ILE A 88 7.81 2.82 1.36
CA ILE A 88 8.34 3.24 2.67
C ILE A 88 8.30 2.06 3.65
N ASN A 89 7.17 1.35 3.74
CA ASN A 89 7.03 0.18 4.61
C ASN A 89 8.05 -0.91 4.28
N PHE A 90 8.30 -1.16 3.00
CA PHE A 90 9.30 -2.14 2.57
C PHE A 90 10.73 -1.73 2.91
N ILE A 91 11.12 -0.48 2.64
CA ILE A 91 12.44 0.05 3.01
C ILE A 91 12.61 -0.02 4.53
N PHE A 92 11.60 0.39 5.28
CA PHE A 92 11.61 0.35 6.74
C PHE A 92 11.78 -1.07 7.26
N THR A 93 11.06 -2.02 6.68
CA THR A 93 11.17 -3.43 7.06
C THR A 93 12.58 -3.96 6.78
N ILE A 94 13.18 -3.66 5.62
CA ILE A 94 14.55 -4.08 5.31
C ILE A 94 15.58 -3.45 6.26
N LEU A 95 15.42 -2.18 6.64
CA LEU A 95 16.37 -1.50 7.53
C LEU A 95 16.30 -1.99 8.98
N ARG A 96 15.18 -2.61 9.37
CA ARG A 96 14.97 -3.14 10.72
C ARG A 96 15.59 -4.53 10.90
N ILE A 97 15.60 -5.34 9.85
CA ILE A 97 16.17 -6.70 9.79
C ILE A 97 17.69 -6.61 9.72
#